data_AF-A0A0M8PYR2-F1
#
_entry.id   AF-A0A0M8PYR2-F1
#
_cell.length_a   1.000
_cell.length_b   1.000
_cell.length_c   1.000
_cell.angle_alpha   90.00
_cell.angle_beta   90.00
_cell.angle_gamma   90.00
#
_symmetry.space_group_name_H-M   'P 1'
#
loop_
_entity.id
_entity.type
_entity.pdbx_description
1 polymer ?
#
loop_
_entity_poly.entity_id
_entity_poly.type
_entity_poly.pdbx_seq_one_letter_code
_entity_poly.pdbx_strand_id
1 'polypeptide(L)'
;MKASDKIHGGPFAMLIREVAFHSEEIGNHNYLGVPEIIEDICFPFQEKYGFDLLTKFKKVTLPCIVKFETTDVEEYHLGVVINFLYHKYHSLELNLDCNTCFDGYGKSIPNKALLQIEYL
;
A
#
# COMPACT_ATOMS: atom_id res chain seq x y z
N MET A 1 0.87 -20.36 6.75
CA MET A 1 2.11 -19.68 7.21
C MET A 1 1.91 -18.17 7.32
N LYS A 2 1.29 -17.48 6.35
CA LYS A 2 0.96 -16.04 6.45
C LYS A 2 -0.07 -15.67 7.54
N ALA A 3 -1.16 -16.42 7.69
CA ALA A 3 -2.27 -16.05 8.59
C ALA A 3 -1.96 -16.10 10.10
N SER A 4 -0.88 -16.77 10.51
CA SER A 4 -0.48 -16.88 11.93
C SER A 4 0.50 -15.79 12.36
N ASP A 5 1.08 -15.04 11.43
CA ASP A 5 2.01 -13.96 11.71
C ASP A 5 1.27 -12.62 11.72
N LYS A 6 1.36 -11.90 12.84
CA LYS A 6 0.71 -10.60 13.02
C LYS A 6 1.25 -9.55 12.05
N ILE A 7 2.49 -9.70 11.59
CA ILE A 7 3.10 -8.79 10.60
C ILE A 7 2.34 -8.84 9.27
N HIS A 8 1.66 -9.94 8.94
CA HIS A 8 0.85 -10.05 7.71
C HIS A 8 -0.63 -9.70 7.92
N GLY A 9 -0.99 -9.10 9.07
CA GLY A 9 -2.36 -8.98 9.55
C GLY A 9 -3.16 -7.78 9.03
N GLY A 10 -2.58 -6.86 8.26
CA GLY A 10 -3.29 -5.65 7.84
C GLY A 10 -2.80 -5.08 6.52
N PRO A 11 -3.66 -4.31 5.83
CA PRO A 11 -3.22 -3.50 4.70
C PRO A 11 -2.27 -2.42 5.21
N PHE A 12 -1.06 -2.39 4.66
CA PHE A 12 -0.09 -1.37 4.97
C PHE A 12 -0.41 -0.09 4.21
N ALA A 13 -0.62 1.01 4.92
CA ALA A 13 -0.70 2.34 4.31
C ALA A 13 0.71 2.88 4.05
N MET A 14 0.87 3.72 3.03
CA MET A 14 2.16 4.32 2.69
C MET A 14 2.28 5.72 3.28
N LEU A 15 3.47 6.07 3.78
CA LEU A 15 3.75 7.43 4.26
C LEU A 15 3.84 8.42 3.09
N ILE A 16 4.43 8.01 1.96
CA ILE A 16 4.64 8.85 0.78
C ILE A 16 3.69 8.45 -0.35
N ARG A 17 2.76 9.33 -0.74
CA ARG A 17 1.78 9.06 -1.81
C ARG A 17 2.45 8.67 -3.13
N GLU A 18 3.50 9.37 -3.53
CA GLU A 18 4.13 9.19 -4.84
C GLU A 18 4.73 7.80 -5.03
N VAL A 19 5.12 7.15 -3.93
CA VAL A 19 5.68 5.80 -3.94
C VAL A 19 4.66 4.75 -4.38
N ALA A 20 3.36 4.98 -4.20
CA ALA A 20 2.32 4.08 -4.73
C ALA A 20 2.37 3.94 -6.25
N PHE A 21 2.92 4.94 -6.96
CA PHE A 21 3.09 4.94 -8.42
C PHE A 21 4.47 4.44 -8.87
N HIS A 22 5.39 4.22 -7.94
CA HIS A 22 6.77 3.78 -8.19
C HIS A 22 7.05 2.46 -7.44
N SER A 23 6.05 1.60 -7.32
CA SER A 23 6.13 0.37 -6.52
C SER A 23 7.25 -0.56 -7.00
N GLU A 24 7.45 -0.67 -8.32
CA GLU A 24 8.53 -1.49 -8.88
C GLU A 24 9.93 -0.95 -8.52
N GLU A 25 10.13 0.36 -8.64
CA GLU A 25 11.40 1.03 -8.34
C GLU A 25 11.80 0.83 -6.87
N ILE A 26 10.84 0.97 -5.96
CA ILE A 26 11.11 0.82 -4.53
C ILE A 26 10.97 -0.62 -4.03
N GLY A 27 10.71 -1.61 -4.89
CA GLY A 27 10.55 -3.01 -4.49
C GLY A 27 9.33 -3.28 -3.60
N ASN A 28 8.25 -2.51 -3.75
CA ASN A 28 7.00 -2.68 -3.03
C ASN A 28 5.90 -3.27 -3.94
N HIS A 29 4.84 -3.79 -3.34
CA HIS A 29 3.72 -4.34 -4.10
C HIS A 29 2.92 -3.24 -4.80
N ASN A 30 2.44 -3.52 -6.02
CA ASN A 30 1.62 -2.58 -6.78
C ASN A 30 0.16 -2.62 -6.34
N TYR A 31 -0.14 -1.93 -5.23
CA TYR A 31 -1.50 -1.80 -4.70
C TYR A 31 -2.48 -1.04 -5.59
N LEU A 32 -1.98 -0.21 -6.53
CA LEU A 32 -2.81 0.45 -7.53
C LEU A 32 -3.20 -0.49 -8.68
N GLY A 33 -2.48 -1.60 -8.85
CA GLY A 33 -2.84 -2.69 -9.76
C GLY A 33 -3.81 -3.66 -9.10
N VAL A 34 -3.31 -4.45 -8.16
CA VAL A 34 -4.09 -5.42 -7.38
C VAL A 34 -3.42 -5.62 -6.02
N PRO A 35 -4.13 -5.53 -4.89
CA PRO A 35 -3.55 -5.85 -3.57
C PRO A 35 -3.19 -7.34 -3.42
N GLU A 36 -2.15 -7.68 -2.65
CA GLU A 36 -1.72 -9.09 -2.48
C GLU A 36 -2.84 -10.00 -1.98
N ILE A 37 -3.70 -9.50 -1.09
CA ILE A 37 -4.83 -10.29 -0.57
C ILE A 37 -5.81 -10.72 -1.67
N ILE A 38 -5.98 -9.89 -2.70
CA ILE A 38 -6.84 -10.23 -3.84
C ILE A 38 -6.15 -11.29 -4.70
N GLU A 39 -4.85 -11.19 -4.91
CA GLU A 39 -4.05 -12.20 -5.63
C GLU A 39 -4.04 -13.56 -4.89
N ASP A 40 -3.79 -13.54 -3.58
CA ASP A 40 -3.80 -14.69 -2.68
C ASP A 40 -5.17 -15.42 -2.70
N ILE A 41 -6.27 -14.73 -3.04
CA ILE A 41 -7.61 -15.32 -3.23
C ILE A 41 -7.83 -15.78 -4.68
N CYS A 42 -7.47 -14.94 -5.66
CA CYS A 42 -7.84 -15.14 -7.05
C CYS A 42 -7.05 -16.26 -7.73
N PHE A 43 -5.75 -16.39 -7.45
CA PHE A 43 -4.92 -17.42 -8.09
C PHE A 43 -5.35 -18.84 -7.69
N PRO A 44 -5.50 -19.19 -6.40
CA PRO A 44 -5.97 -20.53 -6.02
C PRO A 44 -7.40 -20.80 -6.50
N PHE A 45 -8.25 -19.77 -6.59
CA PHE A 45 -9.61 -19.93 -7.12
C PHE A 45 -9.59 -20.27 -8.61
N GLN A 46 -8.75 -19.60 -9.39
CA GLN A 46 -8.59 -19.89 -10.82
C GLN A 46 -8.02 -21.31 -11.03
N GLU A 47 -7.01 -21.70 -10.26
CA GLU A 47 -6.44 -23.06 -10.32
C GLU A 47 -7.49 -24.14 -10.02
N LYS A 48 -8.35 -23.91 -9.02
CA LYS A 48 -9.34 -24.88 -8.57
C LYS A 48 -10.59 -24.94 -9.44
N TYR A 49 -11.05 -23.80 -9.95
CA TYR A 49 -12.35 -23.67 -10.60
C TYR A 49 -12.29 -23.25 -12.07
N GLY A 50 -11.10 -22.95 -12.61
CA GLY A 50 -10.91 -22.50 -13.99
C GLY A 50 -11.52 -21.12 -14.27
N PHE A 51 -11.79 -20.33 -13.24
CA PHE A 51 -12.45 -19.03 -13.36
C PHE A 51 -11.50 -17.89 -12.99
N ASP A 52 -11.29 -16.95 -13.91
CA ASP A 52 -10.41 -15.80 -13.73
C ASP A 52 -11.11 -14.66 -12.97
N LEU A 53 -11.07 -14.74 -11.64
CA LEU A 53 -11.57 -13.69 -10.76
C LEU A 53 -10.70 -12.42 -10.83
N LEU A 54 -9.40 -12.54 -11.10
CA LEU A 54 -8.48 -11.41 -11.09
C LEU A 54 -8.82 -10.41 -12.20
N THR A 55 -9.03 -10.90 -13.41
CA THR A 55 -9.48 -10.08 -14.54
C THR A 55 -10.84 -9.47 -14.26
N LYS A 56 -11.76 -10.21 -13.63
CA LYS A 56 -13.07 -9.66 -13.27
C LYS A 56 -12.95 -8.55 -12.24
N PHE A 57 -12.12 -8.72 -11.21
CA PHE A 57 -11.83 -7.69 -10.20
C PHE A 57 -11.31 -6.41 -10.88
N LYS A 58 -10.25 -6.51 -11.67
CA LYS A 58 -9.66 -5.36 -12.40
C LYS A 58 -10.66 -4.62 -13.32
N LYS A 59 -11.67 -5.32 -13.85
CA LYS A 59 -12.69 -4.71 -14.73
C LYS A 59 -13.79 -3.96 -13.99
N VAL A 60 -14.06 -4.30 -12.73
CA VAL A 60 -15.20 -3.76 -11.97
C VAL A 60 -14.80 -2.89 -10.79
N THR A 61 -13.51 -2.81 -10.47
CA THR A 61 -12.96 -1.94 -9.45
C THR A 61 -12.19 -0.79 -10.08
N LEU A 62 -12.07 0.30 -9.33
CA LEU A 62 -11.20 1.41 -9.66
C LEU A 62 -10.15 1.53 -8.55
N PRO A 63 -8.86 1.69 -8.89
CA PRO A 63 -7.86 1.98 -7.89
C PRO A 63 -8.16 3.33 -7.22
N CYS A 64 -7.89 3.40 -5.93
CA CYS A 64 -8.08 4.63 -5.17
C CYS A 64 -7.00 4.79 -4.10
N ILE A 65 -6.75 6.04 -3.73
CA ILE A 65 -5.86 6.42 -2.63
C ILE A 65 -6.72 7.07 -1.55
N VAL A 66 -6.66 6.51 -0.35
CA VAL A 66 -7.32 7.07 0.83
C VAL A 66 -6.28 7.77 1.68
N LYS A 67 -6.42 9.08 1.86
CA LYS A 67 -5.58 9.88 2.75
C LYS A 67 -6.26 10.02 4.10
N PHE A 68 -5.53 9.75 5.16
CA PHE A 68 -5.99 9.92 6.53
C PHE A 68 -4.88 10.50 7.42
N GLU A 69 -5.25 10.96 8.61
CA GLU A 69 -4.32 11.38 9.65
C GLU A 69 -4.25 10.37 10.80
N THR A 70 -3.10 10.31 11.46
CA THR A 70 -2.90 9.52 12.68
C THR A 70 -1.96 10.27 13.61
N THR A 71 -2.08 10.01 14.91
CA THR A 71 -1.13 10.50 15.94
C THR A 71 0.01 9.52 16.21
N ASP A 72 -0.05 8.32 15.61
CA ASP A 72 0.97 7.28 15.76
C ASP A 72 2.19 7.61 14.88
N VAL A 73 2.95 8.63 15.29
CA VAL A 73 4.09 9.17 14.55
C VAL A 73 5.35 9.13 15.42
N GLU A 74 6.39 8.46 14.91
CA GLU A 74 7.73 8.40 15.49
C GLU A 74 8.74 9.28 14.72
N GLU A 75 9.89 9.59 15.33
CA GLU A 75 10.95 10.42 14.74
C GLU A 75 11.47 9.87 13.39
N TYR A 76 11.54 8.54 13.24
CA TYR A 76 12.04 7.92 12.02
C TYR A 76 11.17 8.24 10.79
N HIS A 77 9.87 8.52 10.97
CA HIS A 77 8.99 8.94 9.87
C HIS A 77 9.49 10.24 9.24
N LEU A 78 9.98 11.19 10.04
CA LEU A 78 10.56 12.42 9.53
C LEU A 78 11.84 12.13 8.73
N GLY A 79 12.66 11.19 9.20
CA GLY A 79 13.83 10.70 8.46
C GLY A 79 13.48 10.15 7.07
N VAL A 80 12.43 9.32 6.98
CA VAL A 80 11.92 8.79 5.71
C VAL A 80 11.46 9.91 4.77
N VAL A 81 10.71 10.89 5.29
CA VAL A 81 10.26 12.05 4.49
C VAL A 81 11.44 12.86 3.98
N ILE A 82 12.43 13.16 4.83
CA ILE A 82 13.65 13.89 4.43
C ILE A 82 14.42 13.09 3.38
N ASN A 83 14.57 11.78 3.55
CA ASN A 83 15.27 10.91 2.60
C ASN A 83 14.59 10.92 1.22
N PHE A 84 13.26 10.77 1.17
CA PHE A 84 12.49 10.88 -0.06
C PHE A 84 12.68 12.23 -0.75
N LEU A 85 12.57 13.33 0.01
CA LEU A 85 12.75 14.68 -0.53
C LEU A 85 14.18 14.91 -1.05
N TYR A 86 15.19 14.37 -0.37
CA TYR A 86 16.59 14.42 -0.80
C TYR A 86 16.76 13.72 -2.17
N HIS A 87 16.22 12.51 -2.32
CA HIS A 87 16.28 11.78 -3.59
C HIS A 87 15.58 12.56 -4.72
N LYS A 88 14.38 13.09 -4.47
CA LYS A 88 13.66 13.91 -5.45
C LYS A 88 14.41 15.18 -5.83
N TYR A 89 14.96 15.91 -4.85
CA TYR A 89 15.69 17.15 -5.10
C TYR A 89 16.97 16.91 -5.92
N HIS A 90 17.67 15.80 -5.66
CA HIS A 90 18.90 15.44 -6.36
C HIS A 90 18.69 14.56 -7.59
N SER A 91 17.43 14.27 -7.97
CA SER A 91 17.09 13.38 -9.09
C SER A 91 17.75 11.99 -8.98
N LEU A 92 17.78 11.44 -7.78
CA LEU A 92 18.25 10.07 -7.50
C LEU A 92 17.07 9.08 -7.61
N GLU A 93 17.39 7.82 -7.92
CA GLU A 93 16.41 6.73 -7.90
C GLU A 93 15.84 6.51 -6.50
N LEU A 94 14.53 6.31 -6.40
CA LEU A 94 13.89 5.96 -5.15
C LEU A 94 14.30 4.55 -4.72
N ASN A 95 14.32 4.32 -3.40
CA ASN A 95 14.61 3.03 -2.82
C ASN A 95 13.62 2.71 -1.68
N LEU A 96 13.78 1.54 -1.07
CA LEU A 96 12.95 1.07 0.04
C LEU A 96 12.90 2.06 1.22
N ASP A 97 13.98 2.81 1.47
CA ASP A 97 14.07 3.78 2.57
C ASP A 97 13.42 5.14 2.22
N CYS A 98 12.89 5.29 1.00
CA CYS A 98 12.11 6.46 0.58
C CYS A 98 10.63 6.34 0.96
N ASN A 99 10.24 5.26 1.65
CA ASN A 99 8.90 5.08 2.19
C ASN A 99 8.94 4.23 3.45
N THR A 100 7.83 4.23 4.18
CA THR A 100 7.57 3.24 5.21
C THR A 100 6.07 2.98 5.28
N CYS A 101 5.71 1.96 6.04
CA CYS A 101 4.37 1.42 6.08
C CYS A 101 3.72 1.65 7.45
N PHE A 102 2.44 1.98 7.44
CA PHE A 102 1.59 2.04 8.63
C PHE A 102 0.66 0.83 8.65
N ASP A 103 0.70 0.03 9.71
CA ASP A 103 -0.07 -1.23 9.84
C ASP A 103 -1.34 -1.10 10.70
N GLY A 104 -1.48 0.00 11.45
CA GLY A 104 -2.62 0.32 12.32
C GLY A 104 -2.95 -0.74 13.38
N TYR A 105 -2.15 -1.80 13.51
CA TYR A 105 -2.39 -2.97 14.34
C TYR A 105 -3.84 -3.53 14.28
N GLY A 106 -4.47 -3.47 13.10
CA GLY A 106 -5.85 -3.91 12.90
C GLY A 106 -6.92 -3.00 13.54
N LYS A 107 -6.56 -1.79 13.96
CA LYS A 107 -7.51 -0.78 14.46
C LYS A 107 -8.15 -0.04 13.28
N SER A 108 -9.44 0.25 13.39
CA SER A 108 -10.15 1.04 12.39
C SER A 108 -9.70 2.50 12.41
N ILE A 109 -9.47 3.08 11.23
CA ILE A 109 -9.29 4.52 11.07
C ILE A 109 -10.66 5.21 11.26
N PRO A 110 -10.80 6.17 12.19
CA PRO A 110 -12.06 6.84 12.43
C PRO A 110 -12.41 7.78 11.26
N ASN A 111 -13.70 7.88 10.91
CA ASN A 111 -14.16 8.73 9.79
C ASN A 111 -13.66 10.18 9.85
N LYS A 112 -13.55 10.75 11.06
CA LYS A 112 -13.03 12.12 11.26
C LYS A 112 -11.57 12.30 10.83
N ALA A 113 -10.79 11.22 10.80
CA ALA A 113 -9.40 11.23 10.39
C ALA A 113 -9.25 10.99 8.88
N LEU A 114 -10.32 10.61 8.16
CA LEU A 114 -10.28 10.49 6.71
C LEU A 114 -10.30 11.89 6.10
N LEU A 115 -9.24 12.23 5.37
CA LEU A 115 -9.05 13.55 4.79
C LEU A 115 -9.52 13.60 3.34
N GLN A 116 -9.26 12.53 2.57
CA GLN A 116 -9.54 12.50 1.14
C GLN A 116 -9.64 11.06 0.62
N ILE A 117 -10.50 10.85 -0.37
CA ILE A 117 -10.51 9.67 -1.23
C ILE A 117 -10.31 10.15 -2.66
N GLU A 118 -9.26 9.65 -3.31
CA GLU A 118 -8.92 9.95 -4.69
C GLU A 118 -9.11 8.68 -5.52
N TYR A 119 -9.99 8.71 -6.53
CA TYR A 119 -10.12 7.65 -7.52
C TYR A 119 -9.21 7.96 -8.71
N LEU A 120 -8.47 6.96 -9.18
CA LEU A 120 -7.50 7.08 -10.27
C LEU A 120 -8.07 6.64 -11.63
#